data_AF-A0A9D9GDH7-F1
#
_entry.id   AF-A0A9D9GDH7-F1
#
_cell.length_a   1.000
_cell.length_b   1.000
_cell.length_c   1.000
_cell.angle_alpha   90.00
_cell.angle_beta   90.00
_cell.angle_gamma   90.00
#
_symmetry.space_group_name_H-M   'P 1'
#
loop_
_entity.id
_entity.type
_entity.pdbx_description
1 polymer ?
#
loop_
_entity_poly.entity_id
_entity_poly.type
_entity_poly.pdbx_seq_one_letter_code
_entity_poly.pdbx_strand_id
1 'polypeptide(L)' 'MEKVDAIIVGGGDFPSHPIPLEILGSSDKVVCCDGAANEFYTRGLQPWRIVGDCDSLSPEAAG' A
#
# COMPACT_ATOMS: atom_id res chain seq x y z
N MET A 1 3.51 17.94 -4.69
CA MET A 1 2.58 17.61 -3.60
C MET A 1 3.21 18.02 -2.28
N GLU A 2 2.43 18.50 -1.31
CA GLU A 2 2.90 18.62 0.07
C GLU A 2 3.15 17.22 0.65
N LYS A 3 4.15 17.08 1.53
CA LYS A 3 4.48 15.79 2.14
C LYS A 3 3.39 15.41 3.14
N VAL A 4 2.83 14.21 3.03
CA VAL A 4 1.89 13.69 4.04
C VAL A 4 2.62 12.80 5.05
N ASP A 5 2.15 12.80 6.29
CA ASP A 5 2.80 12.04 7.36
C ASP A 5 2.70 10.53 7.17
N ALA A 6 1.58 10.05 6.65
CA ALA A 6 1.31 8.64 6.37
C ALA A 6 0.20 8.48 5.33
N ILE A 7 0.15 7.31 4.70
CA ILE A 7 -0.84 6.94 3.68
C ILE A 7 -1.42 5.58 4.04
N ILE A 8 -2.75 5.43 3.92
CA ILE A 8 -3.43 4.15 4.12
C ILE A 8 -3.96 3.67 2.78
N VAL A 9 -3.58 2.46 2.37
CA VAL A 9 -4.09 1.78 1.18
C VAL A 9 -5.07 0.70 1.63
N GLY A 10 -6.35 0.90 1.32
CA GLY A 10 -7.40 -0.09 1.60
C GLY A 10 -7.43 -1.22 0.56
N GLY A 11 -8.13 -2.31 0.88
CA GLY A 11 -8.28 -3.50 0.01
C GLY A 11 -9.26 -3.32 -1.16
N GLY A 12 -9.36 -2.12 -1.73
CA GLY A 12 -10.11 -1.85 -2.96
C GLY A 12 -9.21 -1.87 -4.19
N ASP A 13 -9.69 -1.31 -5.29
CA ASP A 13 -8.89 -1.16 -6.50
C ASP A 13 -7.69 -0.23 -6.28
N PHE A 14 -6.53 -0.63 -6.80
CA PHE A 14 -5.34 0.20 -6.76
C PHE A 14 -5.54 1.48 -7.59
N PRO A 15 -5.07 2.65 -7.12
CA PRO A 15 -5.26 3.89 -7.86
C PRO A 15 -4.63 3.83 -9.26
N SER A 16 -5.41 4.22 -10.27
CA SER A 16 -4.96 4.38 -11.66
C SER A 16 -4.81 5.84 -12.07
N HIS A 17 -5.49 6.75 -11.38
CA HIS A 17 -5.45 8.18 -11.67
C HIS A 17 -4.11 8.80 -11.21
N PRO A 18 -3.52 9.76 -11.96
CA PRO A 18 -2.23 10.36 -11.61
C PRO A 18 -2.17 10.97 -10.21
N ILE A 19 -3.25 11.64 -9.77
CA ILE A 19 -3.30 12.32 -8.47
C ILE A 19 -3.04 11.37 -7.29
N PRO A 20 -3.80 10.28 -7.06
CA PRO A 20 -3.52 9.36 -5.95
C PRO A 20 -2.17 8.63 -6.09
N LEU A 21 -1.66 8.43 -7.32
CA LEU A 21 -0.32 7.88 -7.54
C LEU A 21 0.78 8.86 -7.09
N GLU A 22 0.64 10.16 -7.37
CA GLU A 22 1.55 11.19 -6.86
C GLU A 22 1.48 11.28 -5.33
N ILE A 23 0.28 11.14 -4.74
CA ILE A 23 0.13 11.10 -3.28
C ILE A 23 0.86 9.89 -2.71
N LEU A 24 0.75 8.70 -3.30
CA LEU A 24 1.47 7.49 -2.86
C LEU A 24 3.00 7.68 -2.81
N GLY A 25 3.56 8.49 -3.70
CA GLY A 25 4.98 8.84 -3.70
C GLY A 25 5.38 9.94 -2.71
N SER A 26 4.43 10.54 -1.97
CA SER A 26 4.69 11.67 -1.08
C SER A 26 5.05 11.29 0.36
N SER A 27 5.09 9.99 0.71
CA SER A 27 5.43 9.52 2.05
C SER A 27 6.07 8.14 2.04
N ASP A 28 7.07 7.94 2.92
CA ASP A 28 7.67 6.63 3.17
C ASP A 28 6.84 5.76 4.13
N LYS A 29 5.78 6.32 4.73
CA LYS A 29 4.93 5.64 5.71
C LYS A 29 3.61 5.17 5.08
N VAL A 30 3.70 4.18 4.20
CA VAL A 30 2.53 3.56 3.57
C VAL A 30 2.06 2.35 4.38
N VAL A 31 0.83 2.37 4.86
CA VAL A 31 0.18 1.27 5.58
C VAL A 31 -0.81 0.59 4.64
N CYS A 32 -0.60 -0.69 4.35
CA CYS A 32 -1.55 -1.48 3.57
C CYS A 32 -2.52 -2.24 4.49
N CYS A 33 -3.80 -2.24 4.14
CA CYS A 33 -4.80 -3.06 4.81
C CYS A 33 -4.80 -4.46 4.18
N ASP A 34 -4.34 -5.46 4.91
CA ASP A 34 -4.38 -6.88 4.55
C ASP A 34 -4.03 -7.14 3.07
N GLY A 35 -4.96 -7.68 2.26
CA GLY A 35 -4.73 -8.01 0.85
C GLY A 35 -4.30 -6.85 -0.05
N ALA A 36 -4.48 -5.59 0.37
CA ALA A 36 -3.92 -4.43 -0.34
C ALA A 36 -2.39 -4.50 -0.47
N ALA A 37 -1.72 -5.17 0.48
CA ALA A 37 -0.28 -5.35 0.45
C ALA A 37 0.18 -6.16 -0.78
N ASN A 38 -0.61 -7.14 -1.22
CA ASN A 38 -0.26 -7.99 -2.36
C ASN A 38 -0.02 -7.16 -3.62
N GLU A 39 -0.95 -6.25 -3.95
CA GLU A 39 -0.85 -5.37 -5.11
C GLU A 39 0.28 -4.32 -4.96
N PHE A 40 0.64 -3.99 -3.72
CA PHE A 40 1.81 -3.17 -3.42
C PHE A 40 3.11 -3.90 -3.80
N TYR A 41 3.24 -5.17 -3.40
CA TYR A 41 4.41 -6.00 -3.70
C TYR A 41 4.52 -6.37 -5.19
N THR A 42 3.41 -6.66 -5.88
CA THR A 42 3.43 -6.94 -7.34
C THR A 42 3.98 -5.77 -8.16
N ARG A 43 3.86 -4.55 -7.62
CA ARG A 43 4.38 -3.30 -8.21
C ARG A 43 5.83 -2.99 -7.81
N GLY A 44 6.48 -3.87 -7.05
CA GLY A 44 7.85 -3.69 -6.56
C GLY A 44 7.95 -2.67 -5.42
N LEU A 45 6.84 -2.34 -4.76
CA LEU A 45 6.81 -1.44 -3.61
C LEU A 45 6.79 -2.27 -2.31
N GLN A 46 7.29 -1.69 -1.22
CA GLN A 46 7.18 -2.30 0.10
C GLN A 46 6.37 -1.39 1.04
N PRO A 47 5.29 -1.90 1.67
CA PRO A 47 4.58 -1.14 2.68
C PRO A 47 5.44 -0.98 3.94
N TRP A 48 5.24 0.13 4.65
CA TRP A 48 5.85 0.35 5.96
C TRP A 48 5.26 -0.60 7.00
N ARG A 49 3.93 -0.81 6.98
CA ARG A 49 3.22 -1.78 7.82
C ARG A 49 2.02 -2.38 7.08
N ILE A 50 1.63 -3.57 7.51
CA ILE A 50 0.39 -4.24 7.10
C ILE A 50 -0.53 -4.31 8.32
N VAL A 51 -1.83 -4.01 8.15
CA VAL A 51 -2.84 -4.07 9.22
C VAL A 51 -4.02 -4.92 8.75
N GLY A 52 -4.42 -5.91 9.56
CA GLY A 52 -5.49 -6.87 9.24
C GLY A 52 -5.31 -8.17 10.02
N ASP A 53 -6.10 -9.19 9.70
CA ASP A 53 -5.90 -10.56 10.16
C ASP A 53 -4.89 -11.34 9.29
N CYS A 54 -4.49 -10.76 8.16
CA CYS A 54 -3.47 -11.27 7.25
C CYS A 54 -3.85 -12.60 6.56
N ASP A 55 -5.13 -12.93 6.49
CA ASP A 55 -5.59 -14.19 5.88
C ASP A 55 -5.56 -14.16 4.34
N SER A 56 -5.48 -12.95 3.76
CA SER A 56 -5.51 -12.69 2.33
C SER A 56 -4.14 -12.35 1.75
N LEU A 57 -3.06 -12.42 2.55
CA LEU A 57 -1.70 -12.14 2.09
C LEU A 57 -1.15 -13.28 1.21
N SER A 58 -0.49 -12.91 0.12
CA SER A 58 0.28 -13.86 -0.68
C SER A 58 1.57 -14.26 0.06
N PRO A 59 2.19 -15.41 -0.27
CA PRO A 59 3.47 -15.80 0.33
C PRO A 59 4.57 -14.75 0.21
N GLU A 60 4.56 -13.96 -0.87
CA GLU A 60 5.49 -12.86 -1.12
C GLU A 60 5.28 -11.69 -0.15
N ALA A 61 4.03 -11.48 0.32
CA ALA A 61 3.67 -10.45 1.28
C ALA A 61 3.87 -10.88 2.74
N ALA A 62 4.06 -12.17 3.00
CA ALA A 62 4.24 -12.74 4.33
C ALA A 62 5.72 -12.83 4.78
N GLY A 63 6.66 -12.32 3.98
CA GLY A 63 8.11 -12.40 4.16
C GLY A 63 8.77 -11.13 4.71
#